data_AF-A0A4R6FW97-F1
#
_entry.id   AF-A0A4R6FW97-F1
#
_cell.length_a   1.000
_cell.length_b   1.000
_cell.length_c   1.000
_cell.angle_alpha   90.00
_cell.angle_beta   90.00
_cell.angle_gamma   90.00
#
_symmetry.space_group_name_H-M   'P 1'
#
loop_
_entity.id
_entity.type
_entity.pdbx_description
1 polymer ?
#
loop_
_entity_poly.entity_id
_entity_poly.type
_entity_poly.pdbx_seq_one_letter_code
_entity_poly.pdbx_strand_id
1 'polypeptide(L)'
;MKGTRSKYRLPRKQYNNSDGFKAISKILSLAESGVRLKILFLLNIENELCPCDIADILKMSVPAVSQNICLDTNCWNKRYGNLANK
;
A
#
# COMPACT_ATOMS: atom_id res chain seq x y z
N MET A 1 22.40 -26.87 -28.02
CA MET A 1 23.10 -25.57 -27.97
C MET A 1 22.83 -24.95 -26.59
N LYS A 2 23.86 -24.78 -25.75
CA LYS A 2 23.74 -24.26 -24.38
C LYS A 2 23.81 -22.73 -24.42
N GLY A 3 22.70 -22.05 -24.12
CA GLY A 3 22.63 -20.60 -23.95
C GLY A 3 22.82 -20.20 -22.48
N THR A 4 23.77 -19.32 -22.22
CA THR A 4 24.30 -18.91 -20.92
C THR A 4 23.32 -18.07 -20.11
N ARG A 5 22.62 -18.66 -19.14
CA ARG A 5 21.86 -17.90 -18.13
C ARG A 5 22.80 -17.46 -17.00
N SER A 6 23.29 -16.22 -17.11
CA SER A 6 23.92 -15.34 -16.11
C SER A 6 24.37 -15.96 -14.77
N LYS A 7 25.71 -15.97 -14.57
CA LYS A 7 26.44 -16.47 -13.40
C LYS A 7 26.46 -15.53 -12.17
N TYR A 8 25.63 -14.50 -12.09
CA TYR A 8 25.63 -13.60 -10.92
C TYR A 8 24.40 -13.80 -10.05
N ARG A 9 24.30 -14.99 -9.44
CA ARG A 9 23.40 -15.18 -8.29
C ARG A 9 24.14 -14.65 -7.06
N LEU A 10 23.91 -13.39 -6.72
CA LEU A 10 24.49 -12.79 -5.51
C LEU A 10 24.03 -13.59 -4.28
N PRO A 11 24.95 -13.93 -3.35
CA PRO A 11 24.57 -14.59 -2.10
C PRO A 11 23.64 -13.66 -1.32
N ARG A 12 22.46 -14.16 -0.94
CA ARG A 12 21.52 -13.44 -0.07
C ARG A 12 22.16 -13.31 1.30
N LYS A 13 22.92 -12.23 1.53
CA LYS A 13 23.46 -11.89 2.83
C LYS A 13 22.29 -11.44 3.70
N GLN A 14 21.78 -12.34 4.52
CA GLN A 14 20.71 -12.03 5.46
C GLN A 14 21.31 -11.12 6.53
N TYR A 15 20.89 -9.86 6.55
CA TYR A 15 21.31 -8.90 7.56
C TYR A 15 20.38 -9.05 8.77
N ASN A 16 20.92 -9.62 9.84
CA ASN A 16 20.17 -10.01 11.03
C ASN A 16 20.11 -8.83 12.01
N ASN A 17 19.35 -7.79 11.67
CA ASN A 17 18.89 -6.83 12.66
C ASN A 17 17.38 -6.68 12.47
N SER A 18 16.65 -7.62 13.06
CA SER A 18 15.46 -8.22 12.46
C SER A 18 14.16 -7.45 12.68
N ASP A 19 14.14 -6.45 13.58
CA ASP A 19 12.89 -5.81 13.97
C ASP A 19 12.72 -4.43 13.33
N GLY A 20 13.74 -3.57 13.42
CA GLY A 20 13.71 -2.23 12.81
C GLY A 20 13.64 -2.27 11.28
N PHE A 21 14.48 -3.08 10.63
CA PHE A 21 14.46 -3.21 9.18
C PHE A 21 13.15 -3.82 8.67
N LYS A 22 12.59 -4.78 9.42
CA LYS A 22 11.32 -5.43 9.08
C LYS A 22 10.13 -4.48 9.27
N ALA A 23 10.15 -3.65 10.30
CA ALA A 23 9.15 -2.60 10.52
C ALA A 23 9.19 -1.57 9.39
N ILE A 24 10.37 -1.06 9.03
CA ILE A 24 10.53 -0.09 7.93
C ILE A 24 10.13 -0.72 6.59
N SER A 25 10.55 -1.95 6.32
CA SER A 25 10.15 -2.68 5.10
C SER A 25 8.63 -2.84 5.02
N LYS A 26 7.97 -3.13 6.15
CA LYS A 26 6.51 -3.25 6.21
C LYS A 26 5.80 -1.92 5.94
N ILE A 27 6.29 -0.83 6.53
CA ILE A 27 5.76 0.52 6.27
C ILE A 27 5.95 0.90 4.80
N LEU A 28 7.13 0.63 4.25
CA LEU A 28 7.43 0.92 2.85
C LEU A 28 6.55 0.11 1.89
N SER A 29 6.34 -1.18 2.16
CA SER A 29 5.42 -2.02 1.37
C SER A 29 3.96 -1.57 1.46
N LEU A 30 3.56 -0.90 2.56
CA LEU A 30 2.22 -0.31 2.65
C LEU A 30 2.09 0.95 1.78
N ALA A 31 3.17 1.72 1.66
CA ALA A 31 3.24 2.94 0.86
C ALA A 31 3.50 2.69 -0.64
N GLU A 32 4.12 1.56 -1.02
CA GLU A 32 4.58 1.27 -2.39
C GLU A 32 3.51 1.43 -3.50
N SER A 33 2.21 1.42 -3.17
CA SER A 33 1.17 1.80 -4.11
C SER A 33 1.22 3.29 -4.43
N GLY A 34 1.37 3.63 -5.72
CA GLY A 34 1.43 5.02 -6.18
C GLY A 34 0.23 5.90 -5.78
N VAL A 35 -0.94 5.31 -5.49
CA VAL A 35 -2.10 6.05 -4.96
C VAL A 35 -1.93 6.34 -3.47
N ARG A 36 -1.46 5.38 -2.67
CA ARG A 36 -1.26 5.53 -1.22
C ARG A 36 -0.16 6.55 -0.89
N LEU A 37 0.93 6.55 -1.65
CA LEU A 37 1.98 7.57 -1.51
C LEU A 37 1.46 8.98 -1.76
N LYS A 38 0.59 9.16 -2.78
CA LYS A 38 -0.02 10.46 -3.04
C LYS A 38 -0.95 10.90 -1.91
N ILE A 39 -1.75 9.98 -1.36
CA ILE A 39 -2.61 10.25 -0.19
C ILE A 39 -1.76 10.66 1.02
N LEU A 40 -0.69 9.91 1.34
CA LEU A 40 0.22 10.24 2.44
C LEU A 40 0.90 11.60 2.25
N PHE A 41 1.29 11.92 1.01
CA PHE A 41 1.89 13.21 0.67
C PHE A 41 0.91 14.38 0.83
N LEU A 42 -0.35 14.21 0.39
CA LEU A 42 -1.40 15.21 0.56
C LEU A 42 -1.72 15.47 2.04
N LEU A 43 -1.84 14.40 2.85
CA LEU A 43 -2.05 14.51 4.30
C LEU A 43 -0.87 15.18 5.01
N ASN A 44 0.36 14.97 4.54
CA ASN A 44 1.54 15.62 5.10
C ASN A 44 1.59 17.13 4.82
N ILE A 45 0.96 17.60 3.74
CA ILE A 45 0.95 19.02 3.36
C ILE A 45 -0.19 19.77 4.07
N GLU A 46 -1.39 19.21 4.06
CA GLU A 46 -2.62 19.92 4.46
C GLU A 46 -3.07 19.58 5.89
N ASN A 47 -2.37 18.68 6.62
CA ASN A 47 -2.70 18.13 7.95
C ASN A 47 -4.05 17.41 8.07
N GLU A 48 -5.14 17.95 7.55
CA GLU A 48 -6.48 17.36 7.53
C GLU A 48 -7.12 17.54 6.15
N LEU A 49 -7.41 16.43 5.46
CA LEU A 49 -8.14 16.46 4.19
C LEU A 49 -9.36 15.57 4.28
N CYS A 50 -10.51 16.04 3.78
CA CYS A 50 -11.67 15.16 3.65
C CYS A 50 -11.41 14.13 2.54
N PRO A 51 -11.89 12.88 2.69
CA PRO A 51 -11.72 11.84 1.68
C PRO A 51 -12.38 12.20 0.33
N CYS A 52 -13.32 13.15 0.31
CA CYS A 52 -13.90 13.74 -0.88
C CYS A 52 -12.87 14.59 -1.65
N ASP A 53 -12.14 15.46 -0.96
CA ASP A 53 -11.11 16.32 -1.56
C ASP A 53 -9.96 15.47 -2.11
N ILE A 54 -9.58 14.42 -1.39
CA ILE A 54 -8.59 13.44 -1.85
C ILE A 54 -9.07 12.76 -3.14
N ALA A 55 -10.36 12.41 -3.23
CA ALA A 55 -10.95 11.79 -4.41
C ALA A 55 -10.94 12.75 -5.62
N ASP A 56 -11.25 14.02 -5.39
CA ASP A 56 -11.25 15.06 -6.43
C ASP A 56 -9.83 15.35 -6.93
N ILE A 57 -8.84 15.46 -6.02
CA ILE A 57 -7.43 15.69 -6.38
C ILE A 57 -6.84 14.50 -7.14
N LEU A 58 -7.16 13.28 -6.71
CA LEU A 58 -6.65 12.06 -7.35
C LEU A 58 -7.42 11.66 -8.61
N LYS A 59 -8.52 12.35 -8.93
CA LYS A 59 -9.48 11.99 -10.00
C LYS A 59 -9.94 10.54 -9.88
N MET A 60 -10.13 10.07 -8.65
CA MET A 60 -10.64 8.74 -8.34
C MET A 60 -12.01 8.87 -7.69
N SER A 61 -12.79 7.79 -7.68
CA SER A 61 -14.06 7.81 -6.96
C SER A 61 -13.82 7.79 -5.44
N VAL A 62 -14.64 8.52 -4.68
CA VAL A 62 -14.68 8.48 -3.21
C VAL A 62 -14.64 7.05 -2.64
N PRO A 63 -15.38 6.05 -3.18
CA PRO A 63 -15.27 4.67 -2.73
C PRO A 63 -13.89 4.03 -2.97
N ALA A 64 -13.18 4.37 -4.06
CA ALA A 64 -11.84 3.86 -4.34
C ALA A 64 -10.80 4.48 -3.39
N VAL A 65 -10.92 5.77 -3.04
CA VAL A 65 -10.11 6.40 -2.00
C VAL A 65 -10.41 5.80 -0.62
N SER A 66 -11.69 5.62 -0.30
CA SER A 66 -12.12 4.97 0.94
C SER A 66 -11.56 3.56 1.06
N GLN A 67 -11.50 2.77 -0.02
CA GLN A 67 -10.87 1.44 -0.01
C GLN A 67 -9.37 1.50 0.24
N ASN A 68 -8.68 2.51 -0.29
CA ASN A 68 -7.24 2.70 -0.05
C ASN A 68 -6.93 3.10 1.40
N ILE A 69 -7.83 3.85 2.04
CA ILE A 69 -7.73 4.30 3.43
C ILE A 69 -8.28 3.24 4.41
N CYS A 70 -9.25 2.43 3.98
CA CYS A 70 -9.86 1.35 4.74
C CYS A 70 -8.88 0.19 4.90
N LEU A 71 -7.90 0.38 5.80
CA LEU A 71 -6.88 -0.59 6.16
C LEU A 71 -7.37 -1.61 7.20
N ASP A 72 -8.62 -1.49 7.65
CA ASP A 72 -9.19 -2.35 8.68
C ASP A 72 -10.11 -3.42 8.06
N THR A 73 -9.80 -4.69 8.28
CA THR A 73 -10.61 -5.86 7.87
C THR A 73 -12.03 -5.78 8.41
N ASN A 74 -12.24 -5.07 9.52
CA ASN A 74 -13.56 -4.84 10.11
C ASN A 74 -14.46 -3.94 9.25
N CYS A 75 -13.89 -2.94 8.55
CA CYS A 75 -14.65 -2.04 7.68
C CYS A 75 -14.87 -2.67 6.28
N TRP A 76 -13.98 -3.58 5.85
CA TRP A 76 -14.21 -4.44 4.69
C TRP A 76 -15.36 -5.43 4.92
N ASN A 77 -15.39 -6.12 6.06
CA ASN A 77 -16.46 -7.07 6.41
C ASN A 77 -17.84 -6.40 6.50
N LYS A 78 -17.93 -5.18 7.04
CA LYS A 78 -19.19 -4.44 7.10
C LYS A 78 -19.70 -3.99 5.72
N ARG A 79 -18.80 -3.72 4.77
CA ARG A 79 -19.13 -3.20 3.43
C ARG A 79 -19.32 -4.29 2.36
N TYR A 80 -18.56 -5.38 2.44
CA TYR A 80 -18.55 -6.47 1.45
C TYR A 80 -18.89 -7.86 2.00
N GLY A 81 -18.93 -8.05 3.33
CA GLY A 81 -19.28 -9.35 3.93
C GLY A 81 -20.70 -9.82 3.60
N ASN A 82 -21.62 -8.89 3.30
CA ASN A 82 -22.98 -9.19 2.85
C ASN A 82 -23.10 -9.37 1.32
N LEU A 83 -22.05 -9.11 0.55
CA LEU A 83 -22.02 -9.30 -0.91
C LEU A 83 -21.39 -10.65 -1.32
N ALA A 84 -20.64 -11.30 -0.41
CA ALA A 84 -20.06 -12.63 -0.64
C ALA A 84 -21.07 -13.79 -0.51
N ASN A 85 -22.30 -13.51 -0.03
CA ASN A 85 -23.39 -14.47 0.16
C ASN A 85 -24.61 -14.18 -0.76
N LYS A 86 -24.38 -13.65 -1.96
CA LYS A 86 -25.43 -13.45 -2.96
C LYS A 86 -25.02 -13.98 -4.32
#